data_AF-A0A401Z541-F1
#
_entry.id   AF-A0A401Z541-F1
#
_cell.length_a   1.000
_cell.length_b   1.000
_cell.length_c   1.000
_cell.angle_alpha   90.00
_cell.angle_beta   90.00
_cell.angle_gamma   90.00
#
_symmetry.space_group_name_H-M   'P 1'
#
loop_
_entity.id
_entity.type
_entity.pdbx_description
1 polymer ?
#
loop_
_entity_poly.entity_id
_entity_poly.type
_entity_poly.pdbx_seq_one_letter_code
_entity_poly.pdbx_strand_id
1 'polypeptide(L)'
;MLRTTLRGFLVHRGRPLLSGLAVLLSVAFVTGTLVLADTTTRAATDPAADGAADVTVHAPDPDSDAGLRSAAPGGPPTLSAGVLDAVRRVPGVAAAHPVIEVHNVAVVARGDQPVLTAIGAQ
;
A
#
# COMPACT_ATOMS: atom_id res chain seq x y z
N MET A 1 -29.82 45.82 -0.41
CA MET A 1 -28.77 45.70 -1.45
C MET A 1 -28.67 44.28 -2.00
N LEU A 2 -28.35 43.25 -1.19
CA LEU A 2 -28.24 41.85 -1.65
C LEU A 2 -29.50 41.28 -2.37
N ARG A 3 -30.69 41.62 -1.87
CA ARG A 3 -31.98 41.19 -2.46
C ARG A 3 -32.22 41.80 -3.84
N THR A 4 -31.68 42.98 -4.11
CA THR A 4 -31.82 43.69 -5.38
C THR A 4 -30.95 43.04 -6.46
N THR A 5 -29.72 42.64 -6.09
CA THR A 5 -28.81 41.91 -6.98
C THR A 5 -29.34 40.52 -7.33
N LEU A 6 -29.82 39.73 -6.35
CA LEU A 6 -30.41 38.40 -6.59
C LEU A 6 -31.65 38.46 -7.49
N ARG A 7 -32.47 39.50 -7.35
CA ARG A 7 -33.68 39.68 -8.18
C ARG A 7 -33.32 40.03 -9.62
N GLY A 8 -32.25 40.80 -9.85
CA GLY A 8 -31.70 41.04 -11.19
C GLY A 8 -31.19 39.77 -11.88
N PHE A 9 -30.55 38.86 -11.12
CA PHE A 9 -30.12 37.55 -11.62
C PHE A 9 -31.28 36.62 -12.02
N LEU A 10 -32.42 36.70 -11.34
CA LEU A 10 -33.62 35.90 -11.64
C LEU A 10 -34.44 36.45 -12.82
N VAL A 11 -34.33 37.75 -13.13
CA VAL A 11 -35.15 38.42 -14.15
C VAL A 11 -34.60 38.25 -15.57
N HIS A 12 -33.29 37.99 -15.75
CA HIS A 12 -32.68 37.72 -17.06
C HIS A 12 -31.97 36.36 -17.05
N ARG A 13 -32.64 35.34 -17.58
CA ARG A 13 -32.33 33.91 -17.34
C ARG A 13 -31.13 33.34 -18.09
N GLY A 14 -30.57 34.04 -19.08
CA GLY A 14 -29.55 33.47 -19.97
C GLY A 14 -28.12 33.60 -19.46
N ARG A 15 -27.58 34.83 -19.46
CA ARG A 15 -26.16 35.12 -19.20
C ARG A 15 -25.67 34.74 -17.78
N PRO A 16 -26.42 35.01 -16.70
CA PRO A 16 -25.90 34.70 -15.37
C PRO A 16 -25.95 33.21 -15.03
N LEU A 17 -26.93 32.48 -15.55
CA LEU A 17 -27.01 31.03 -15.37
C LEU A 17 -25.81 30.33 -16.02
N LEU A 18 -25.50 30.68 -17.28
CA LEU A 18 -24.35 30.13 -18.00
C LEU A 18 -23.02 30.42 -17.29
N SER A 19 -22.85 31.65 -16.79
CA SER A 19 -21.61 32.04 -16.10
C SER A 19 -21.47 31.33 -14.76
N GLY A 20 -22.56 31.15 -14.01
CA GLY A 20 -22.56 30.36 -12.78
C GLY A 20 -22.24 28.89 -13.04
N LEU A 21 -22.85 28.29 -14.06
CA LEU A 21 -22.56 26.91 -14.49
C LEU A 21 -21.09 26.72 -14.88
N ALA A 22 -20.50 27.66 -15.62
CA ALA A 22 -19.09 27.60 -15.99
C ALA A 22 -18.15 27.59 -14.77
N VAL A 23 -18.44 28.43 -13.77
CA VAL A 23 -17.67 28.47 -12.51
C VAL A 23 -17.86 27.17 -11.72
N LEU A 24 -19.10 26.68 -11.60
CA LEU A 24 -19.39 25.44 -10.87
C LEU A 24 -18.69 24.23 -11.51
N LEU A 25 -18.71 24.10 -12.85
CA LEU A 25 -18.01 23.03 -13.55
C LEU A 25 -16.49 23.12 -13.34
N SER A 26 -15.92 24.32 -13.38
CA SER A 26 -14.49 24.53 -13.14
C SER A 26 -14.10 24.12 -11.72
N VAL A 27 -14.80 24.60 -10.70
CA VAL A 27 -14.51 24.27 -9.29
C VAL A 27 -14.71 22.78 -9.04
N ALA A 28 -15.80 22.19 -9.54
CA ALA A 28 -16.09 20.76 -9.39
C ALA A 28 -14.96 19.89 -9.96
N PHE A 29 -14.44 20.24 -11.14
CA PHE A 29 -13.32 19.53 -11.75
C PHE A 29 -12.04 19.63 -10.89
N VAL A 30 -11.68 20.84 -10.44
CA VAL A 30 -10.50 21.06 -9.58
C VAL A 30 -10.61 20.30 -8.25
N THR A 31 -11.77 20.35 -7.59
CA THR A 31 -11.99 19.60 -6.35
C THR A 31 -12.01 18.10 -6.59
N GLY A 32 -12.51 17.64 -7.74
CA GLY A 32 -12.55 16.22 -8.08
C GLY A 32 -11.15 15.62 -8.25
N THR A 33 -10.23 16.32 -8.92
CA THR A 33 -8.85 15.85 -9.07
C THR A 33 -8.09 15.91 -7.74
N LEU A 34 -8.35 16.91 -6.90
CA LEU A 34 -7.78 17.01 -5.55
C LEU A 34 -8.24 15.86 -4.66
N VAL A 35 -9.54 15.56 -4.64
CA VAL A 35 -10.08 14.42 -3.88
C VAL A 35 -9.55 13.10 -4.44
N LEU A 36 -9.46 12.95 -5.76
CA LEU A 36 -8.87 11.76 -6.38
C LEU A 36 -7.39 11.59 -6.00
N ALA A 37 -6.61 12.68 -6.01
CA ALA A 37 -5.21 12.65 -5.60
C ALA A 37 -5.06 12.33 -4.11
N ASP A 38 -5.89 12.93 -3.25
CA ASP A 38 -5.91 12.70 -1.81
C ASP A 38 -6.33 11.25 -1.48
N THR A 39 -7.33 10.71 -2.18
CA THR A 39 -7.75 9.31 -2.02
C THR A 39 -6.72 8.32 -2.56
N THR A 40 -6.05 8.61 -3.69
CA THR A 40 -4.98 7.75 -4.21
C THR A 40 -3.76 7.76 -3.29
N THR A 41 -3.41 8.94 -2.76
CA THR A 41 -2.31 9.10 -1.80
C THR A 41 -2.65 8.39 -0.48
N ARG A 42 -3.88 8.52 0.03
CA ARG A 42 -4.34 7.77 1.20
C ARG A 42 -4.37 6.27 0.94
N ALA A 43 -4.94 5.80 -0.15
CA ALA A 43 -4.97 4.37 -0.47
C ALA A 43 -3.57 3.76 -0.58
N ALA A 44 -2.58 4.53 -1.04
CA ALA A 44 -1.19 4.11 -1.06
C ALA A 44 -0.51 4.13 0.34
N THR A 45 -1.01 4.92 1.28
CA THR A 45 -0.39 5.11 2.61
C THR A 45 -1.17 4.48 3.78
N ASP A 46 -2.45 4.14 3.61
CA ASP A 46 -3.29 3.52 4.64
C ASP A 46 -2.80 2.13 5.09
N PRO A 47 -2.38 1.21 4.19
CA PRO A 47 -1.75 -0.04 4.62
C PRO A 47 -0.39 0.21 5.32
N ALA A 48 0.22 1.38 5.13
CA ALA A 48 1.43 1.78 5.83
C ALA A 48 1.14 2.51 7.15
N ALA A 49 -0.07 3.05 7.38
CA ALA A 49 -0.41 3.79 8.60
C ALA A 49 -0.89 2.87 9.74
N ASP A 50 -1.68 1.85 9.44
CA ASP A 50 -2.00 0.78 10.41
C ASP A 50 -0.83 -0.22 10.59
N GLY A 51 0.09 -0.28 9.61
CA GLY A 51 1.29 -1.12 9.64
C GLY A 51 2.58 -0.42 10.08
N ALA A 52 2.57 0.90 10.34
CA ALA A 52 3.80 1.71 10.55
C ALA A 52 4.56 1.41 11.85
N ALA A 53 3.99 0.65 12.78
CA ALA A 53 4.69 0.25 14.00
C ALA A 53 5.47 -1.06 13.86
N ASP A 54 5.17 -1.87 12.84
CA ASP A 54 5.81 -3.17 12.68
C ASP A 54 7.13 -3.03 11.91
N VAL A 55 8.20 -3.50 12.55
CA VAL A 55 9.55 -3.51 11.99
C VAL A 55 9.84 -4.92 11.48
N THR A 56 9.98 -5.05 10.16
CA THR A 56 10.36 -6.32 9.55
C THR A 56 11.89 -6.46 9.53
N VAL A 57 12.39 -7.53 10.13
CA VAL A 57 13.81 -7.90 10.08
C VAL A 57 13.99 -8.96 8.99
N HIS A 58 14.77 -8.66 7.96
CA HIS A 58 15.08 -9.58 6.88
C HIS A 58 16.49 -10.17 7.02
N ALA A 59 16.69 -11.36 6.44
CA ALA A 59 18.03 -11.87 6.23
C ALA A 59 18.80 -10.94 5.27
N PRO A 60 20.14 -10.87 5.36
CA PRO A 60 20.93 -10.09 4.43
C PRO A 60 20.68 -10.51 2.98
N ASP A 61 20.75 -9.55 2.07
CA ASP A 61 20.62 -9.78 0.63
C ASP A 61 21.59 -10.91 0.20
N PRO A 62 21.13 -11.97 -0.48
CA PRO A 62 21.97 -13.09 -0.92
C PRO A 62 23.20 -12.64 -1.72
N ASP A 63 23.08 -11.55 -2.48
CA ASP A 63 24.16 -11.04 -3.33
C ASP A 63 25.10 -10.08 -2.58
N SER A 64 24.82 -9.77 -1.32
CA SER A 64 25.70 -8.98 -0.46
C SER A 64 26.78 -9.83 0.20
N ASP A 65 27.94 -9.24 0.50
CA ASP A 65 29.02 -9.88 1.26
C ASP A 65 28.54 -10.51 2.58
N ALA A 66 27.52 -9.91 3.21
CA ALA A 66 26.92 -10.43 4.43
C ALA A 66 26.00 -11.63 4.16
N GLY A 67 25.28 -11.66 3.03
CA GLY A 67 24.44 -12.78 2.60
C GLY A 67 25.26 -14.00 2.22
N LEU A 68 26.35 -13.81 1.46
CA LEU A 68 27.30 -14.88 1.10
C LEU A 68 27.94 -15.55 2.32
N ARG A 69 28.15 -14.81 3.42
CA ARG A 69 28.69 -15.36 4.68
C ARG A 69 27.63 -15.99 5.58
N SER A 70 26.37 -15.58 5.44
CA SER A 70 25.25 -16.05 6.28
C SER A 70 24.46 -17.20 5.65
N ALA A 71 24.67 -17.46 4.35
CA ALA A 71 24.08 -18.58 3.65
C ALA A 71 24.65 -19.92 4.15
N ALA A 72 23.76 -20.83 4.54
CA ALA A 72 24.14 -22.23 4.73
C ALA A 72 24.55 -22.83 3.36
N PRO A 73 25.44 -23.85 3.32
CA PRO A 73 25.86 -24.46 2.05
C PRO A 73 24.63 -24.93 1.25
N GLY A 74 24.32 -24.24 0.15
CA GLY A 74 23.25 -24.59 -0.77
C GLY A 74 21.84 -24.03 -0.48
N GLY A 75 21.69 -23.06 0.44
CA GLY A 75 20.39 -22.44 0.74
C GLY A 75 20.42 -20.91 0.75
N PRO A 76 19.26 -20.24 0.56
CA PRO A 76 19.16 -18.78 0.69
C PRO A 76 19.57 -18.33 2.11
N PRO A 77 20.07 -17.10 2.28
CA PRO A 77 20.37 -16.55 3.60
C PRO A 77 19.07 -16.51 4.43
N THR A 78 19.13 -17.05 5.65
CA THR A 78 18.00 -17.09 6.58
C THR A 78 18.41 -16.48 7.92
N LEU A 79 17.41 -16.06 8.71
CA LEU A 79 17.63 -15.63 10.09
C LEU A 79 17.60 -16.83 11.02
N SER A 80 18.54 -16.89 11.98
CA SER A 80 18.52 -17.93 13.01
C SER A 80 17.34 -17.71 13.97
N ALA A 81 16.80 -18.80 14.54
CA ALA A 81 15.70 -18.73 15.49
C ALA A 81 16.01 -17.86 16.73
N GLY A 82 17.30 -17.74 17.10
CA GLY A 82 17.74 -16.90 18.22
C GLY A 82 17.53 -15.38 18.00
N VAL A 83 17.40 -14.93 16.74
CA VAL A 83 17.11 -13.52 16.42
C VAL A 83 15.73 -13.11 16.92
N LEU A 84 14.74 -14.00 16.81
CA LEU A 84 13.39 -13.73 17.32
C LEU A 84 13.40 -13.47 18.83
N ASP A 85 14.12 -14.30 19.58
CA ASP A 85 14.24 -14.14 21.02
C ASP A 85 15.05 -12.89 21.41
N ALA A 86 16.02 -12.47 20.60
CA ALA A 86 16.74 -11.22 20.81
C ALA A 86 15.81 -10.01 20.59
N VAL A 87 15.03 -10.00 19.50
CA VAL A 87 14.09 -8.91 19.18
C VAL A 87 13.00 -8.78 20.24
N ARG A 88 12.45 -9.89 20.75
CA ARG A 88 11.45 -9.88 21.83
C ARG A 88 11.93 -9.23 23.13
N ARG A 89 13.24 -9.16 23.36
CA ARG A 89 13.83 -8.56 24.57
C ARG A 89 14.14 -7.08 24.42
N VAL A 90 13.98 -6.50 23.23
CA VAL A 90 14.25 -5.08 22.98
C VAL A 90 13.15 -4.23 23.66
N PRO A 91 13.53 -3.21 24.47
CA PRO A 91 12.56 -2.31 25.09
C PRO A 91 11.70 -1.61 24.03
N GLY A 92 10.38 -1.66 24.19
CA GLY A 92 9.42 -1.06 23.26
C GLY A 92 8.80 -2.02 22.23
N VAL A 93 9.29 -3.27 22.14
CA VAL A 93 8.66 -4.30 21.30
C VAL A 93 7.44 -4.88 22.03
N ALA A 94 6.25 -4.68 21.45
CA ALA A 94 5.00 -5.22 22.00
C ALA A 94 4.85 -6.72 21.69
N ALA A 95 5.17 -7.13 20.46
CA ALA A 95 5.15 -8.52 20.01
C ALA A 95 6.16 -8.71 18.87
N ALA A 96 6.65 -9.94 18.71
CA ALA A 96 7.45 -10.32 17.55
C ALA A 96 7.06 -11.72 17.08
N HIS A 97 6.82 -11.83 15.78
CA HIS A 97 6.33 -13.03 15.11
C HIS A 97 7.33 -13.50 14.04
N PRO A 98 7.61 -14.81 13.95
CA PRO A 98 8.40 -15.32 12.84
C PRO A 98 7.54 -15.39 11.57
N VAL A 99 8.15 -15.03 10.44
CA VAL A 99 7.58 -15.25 9.10
C VAL A 99 8.48 -16.24 8.37
N ILE A 100 7.89 -17.30 7.83
CA ILE A 100 8.59 -18.33 7.06
C ILE A 100 8.00 -18.31 5.66
N GLU A 101 8.84 -18.01 4.68
CA GLU A 101 8.46 -18.00 3.27
C GLU A 101 9.19 -19.12 2.54
N VAL A 102 8.43 -19.99 1.87
CA VAL A 102 8.96 -21.09 1.08
C VAL A 102 8.73 -20.78 -0.39
N HIS A 103 9.82 -20.55 -1.11
CA HIS A 103 9.80 -20.33 -2.54
C HIS A 103 9.90 -21.69 -3.26
N ASN A 104 9.21 -21.85 -4.39
CA ASN A 104 9.20 -23.07 -5.23
C ASN A 104 8.54 -24.32 -4.60
N VAL A 105 7.38 -24.17 -3.96
CA VAL A 105 6.58 -25.34 -3.58
C VAL A 105 5.88 -25.92 -4.81
N ALA A 106 6.26 -27.14 -5.22
CA ALA A 106 5.51 -27.92 -6.19
C ALA A 106 4.43 -28.74 -5.45
N VAL A 107 3.15 -28.42 -5.67
CA VAL A 107 2.04 -29.22 -5.14
C VAL A 107 1.75 -30.33 -6.16
N VAL A 108 2.03 -31.58 -5.77
CA VAL A 108 1.80 -32.76 -6.61
C VAL A 108 0.49 -33.43 -6.18
N ALA A 109 -0.40 -33.70 -7.13
CA ALA A 109 -1.62 -34.47 -6.87
C ALA A 109 -1.27 -35.95 -6.67
N ARG A 110 -2.09 -36.68 -5.91
CA ARG A 110 -1.92 -38.12 -5.69
C ARG A 110 -1.90 -38.85 -7.05
N GLY A 111 -0.72 -39.26 -7.49
CA GLY A 111 -0.48 -39.81 -8.83
C GLY A 111 0.75 -39.27 -9.56
N ASP A 112 1.60 -38.48 -8.90
CA ASP A 112 2.87 -37.95 -9.47
C ASP A 112 2.67 -37.09 -10.74
N GLN A 113 1.45 -36.59 -10.93
CA GLN A 113 1.11 -35.69 -12.02
C GLN A 113 1.31 -34.25 -11.54
N PRO A 114 2.13 -33.44 -12.23
CA PRO A 114 2.33 -32.05 -11.88
C PRO A 114 1.01 -31.29 -12.08
N VAL A 115 0.47 -30.70 -11.01
CA VAL A 115 -0.61 -29.73 -11.14
C VAL A 115 0.06 -28.42 -11.53
N LEU A 116 -0.37 -27.84 -12.65
CA LEU A 116 0.15 -26.57 -13.19
C LEU A 116 0.31 -25.56 -12.05
N THR A 117 1.53 -25.06 -11.86
CA THR A 117 1.86 -24.05 -10.85
C THR A 117 0.93 -22.86 -11.04
N ALA A 118 -0.06 -22.70 -10.17
CA ALA A 118 -0.74 -21.43 -10.01
C ALA A 118 0.28 -20.50 -9.37
N ILE A 119 1.01 -19.78 -10.23
CA ILE A 119 1.83 -18.64 -9.84
C ILE A 119 0.83 -17.64 -9.29
N GLY A 120 0.62 -17.71 -7.97
CA GLY A 120 -0.18 -16.75 -7.22
C GLY A 120 0.46 -15.38 -7.39
N ALA A 121 -0.34 -14.47 -7.94
CA ALA A 121 -0.01 -13.08 -8.19
C ALA A 121 0.55 -12.39 -6.95
N GLN A 122 1.46 -11.44 -7.21
CA GLN A 122 1.82 -10.38 -6.28
C GLN A 122 0.59 -9.56 -5.88
#